data_AF-A0A2J7ZGI0-F1
#
_entry.id   AF-A0A2J7ZGI0-F1
#
_cell.length_a   1.000
_cell.length_b   1.000
_cell.length_c   1.000
_cell.angle_alpha   90.00
_cell.angle_beta   90.00
_cell.angle_gamma   90.00
#
_symmetry.space_group_name_H-M   'P 1'
#
loop_
_entity.id
_entity.type
_entity.pdbx_description
1 polymer ?
#
loop_
_entity_poly.entity_id
_entity_poly.type
_entity_poly.pdbx_seq_one_letter_code
_entity_poly.pdbx_strand_id
1 'polypeptide(L)'
;PRPLQVPSGLLPVIELDGRVVTESGVIMSLLEEQFPNHNPLMPPAGTPARARADGLMRLERRLFSDWLNWLCSDRGHERARQQFEATMDLVAAEMDREGGPFFLGSSLSLVDITFCPMLERSAASLAYYKGFYTRGKGRWPAVDRSAGTGGRA
;
A
#
# COMPACT_ATOMS: atom_id res chain seq x y z
N PRO A 1 -7.95 7.13 29.82
CA PRO A 1 -6.99 6.30 29.05
C PRO A 1 -5.54 6.68 29.39
N ARG A 2 -4.70 5.69 29.74
CA ARG A 2 -3.25 5.91 29.93
C ARG A 2 -2.62 6.09 28.53
N PRO A 3 -1.76 7.09 28.28
CA PRO A 3 -1.11 7.23 26.98
C PRO A 3 -0.20 6.05 26.73
N LEU A 4 -0.25 5.48 25.51
CA LEU A 4 0.67 4.45 25.07
C LEU A 4 2.08 5.04 25.02
N GLN A 5 2.97 4.57 25.89
CA GLN A 5 4.36 5.00 25.90
C GLN A 5 5.16 4.10 24.96
N VAL A 6 5.56 4.66 23.82
CA VAL A 6 6.45 4.00 22.87
C VAL A 6 7.79 4.75 22.87
N PRO A 7 8.84 4.23 23.53
CA PRO A 7 10.11 4.94 23.65
C PRO A 7 10.77 5.27 22.31
N SER A 8 10.49 4.49 21.25
CA SER A 8 11.00 4.74 19.91
C SER A 8 10.29 5.88 19.16
N GLY A 9 9.13 6.35 19.65
CA GLY A 9 8.28 7.32 18.95
C GLY A 9 7.62 6.80 17.67
N LEU A 10 7.76 5.51 17.36
CA LEU A 10 7.21 4.90 16.15
C LEU A 10 5.68 4.78 16.24
N LEU A 11 5.02 5.08 15.12
CA LEU A 11 3.58 4.94 14.91
C LEU A 11 3.34 4.17 13.61
N PRO A 12 2.20 3.46 13.47
CA PRO A 12 1.13 3.29 14.47
C PRO A 12 1.53 2.38 15.64
N VAL A 13 0.80 2.51 16.75
CA VAL A 13 0.89 1.67 17.94
C VAL A 13 -0.51 1.23 18.39
N ILE A 14 -0.63 -0.01 18.84
CA ILE A 14 -1.80 -0.50 19.59
C ILE A 14 -1.34 -1.14 20.91
N GLU A 15 -2.25 -1.24 21.86
CA GLU A 15 -2.12 -2.15 23.01
C GLU A 15 -3.22 -3.21 22.92
N LEU A 16 -2.81 -4.47 22.93
CA LEU A 16 -3.68 -5.62 22.80
C LEU A 16 -3.31 -6.61 23.91
N ASP A 17 -4.27 -6.96 24.76
CA ASP A 17 -4.06 -7.80 25.94
C ASP A 17 -2.88 -7.38 26.83
N GLY A 18 -2.72 -6.06 27.04
CA GLY A 18 -1.64 -5.49 27.84
C GLY A 18 -0.26 -5.50 27.16
N ARG A 19 -0.18 -5.88 25.88
CA ARG A 19 1.05 -5.86 25.08
C ARG A 19 1.03 -4.68 24.10
N VAL A 20 2.06 -3.85 24.16
CA VAL A 20 2.27 -2.76 23.20
C VAL A 20 2.87 -3.33 21.92
N VAL A 21 2.24 -3.04 20.79
CA VAL A 21 2.67 -3.50 19.47
C VAL A 21 2.79 -2.30 18.53
N THR A 22 3.92 -2.22 17.83
CA THR A 22 4.20 -1.25 16.76
C THR A 22 4.34 -1.98 15.42
N GLU A 23 4.61 -1.24 14.34
CA GLU A 23 4.67 -1.73 12.95
C GLU A 23 3.29 -2.11 12.39
N SER A 24 2.81 -1.34 11.41
CA SER A 24 1.46 -1.51 10.85
C SER A 24 1.20 -2.93 10.33
N GLY A 25 2.18 -3.56 9.65
CA GLY A 25 2.02 -4.92 9.11
C GLY A 25 1.90 -5.99 10.21
N VAL A 26 2.59 -5.80 11.34
CA VAL A 26 2.50 -6.70 12.50
C VAL A 26 1.14 -6.51 13.17
N ILE A 27 0.73 -5.25 13.35
CA ILE A 27 -0.58 -4.89 13.90
C ILE A 27 -1.70 -5.51 13.07
N MET A 28 -1.68 -5.35 11.74
CA MET A 28 -2.69 -5.93 10.84
C MET A 28 -2.75 -7.46 10.95
N SER A 29 -1.60 -8.13 11.01
CA SER A 29 -1.54 -9.59 11.14
C SER A 29 -2.10 -10.08 12.47
N LEU A 30 -1.77 -9.39 13.57
CA LEU A 30 -2.31 -9.72 14.89
C LEU A 30 -3.81 -9.50 14.99
N LEU A 31 -4.35 -8.46 14.35
CA LEU A 31 -5.78 -8.22 14.33
C LEU A 31 -6.53 -9.33 13.56
N GLU A 32 -6.01 -9.80 12.43
CA GLU A 32 -6.58 -10.96 11.70
C GLU A 32 -6.57 -12.23 12.57
N GLU A 33 -5.51 -12.45 13.35
CA GLU A 33 -5.38 -13.64 14.20
C GLU A 33 -6.28 -13.57 15.45
N GLN A 34 -6.39 -12.40 16.07
CA GLN A 34 -7.14 -12.23 17.33
C GLN A 34 -8.66 -12.22 17.15
N PHE A 35 -9.17 -11.79 16.00
CA PHE A 35 -10.61 -11.60 15.79
C PHE A 35 -11.18 -12.52 14.70
N PRO A 36 -11.02 -13.86 14.76
CA PRO A 36 -11.21 -14.77 13.62
C PRO A 36 -12.64 -14.85 13.04
N ASN A 37 -13.64 -14.23 13.69
CA ASN A 37 -15.03 -14.20 13.24
C ASN A 37 -15.27 -13.10 12.18
N HIS A 38 -14.38 -12.97 11.20
CA HIS A 38 -14.52 -12.08 10.04
C HIS A 38 -14.28 -12.84 8.73
N ASN A 39 -14.58 -12.20 7.60
CA ASN A 39 -14.11 -12.70 6.31
C ASN A 39 -12.58 -12.48 6.22
N PRO A 40 -11.74 -13.51 6.05
CA PRO A 40 -10.29 -13.33 6.01
C PRO A 40 -9.87 -12.35 4.92
N LEU A 41 -8.98 -11.41 5.26
CA LEU A 41 -8.47 -10.40 4.33
C LEU A 41 -7.17 -10.85 3.65
N MET A 42 -6.72 -12.07 3.90
CA MET A 42 -5.57 -12.69 3.26
C MET A 42 -5.86 -14.15 2.90
N PRO A 43 -5.27 -14.66 1.81
CA PRO A 43 -5.35 -16.09 1.49
C PRO A 43 -4.70 -16.96 2.59
N PRO A 44 -5.12 -18.24 2.72
CA PRO A 44 -4.59 -19.14 3.75
C PRO A 44 -3.08 -19.33 3.65
N ALA A 45 -2.42 -19.43 4.80
CA ALA A 45 -0.98 -19.68 4.89
C ALA A 45 -0.56 -20.94 4.10
N GLY A 46 0.62 -20.90 3.47
CA GLY A 46 1.15 -22.02 2.68
C GLY A 46 0.54 -22.20 1.28
N THR A 47 -0.45 -21.38 0.89
CA THR A 47 -1.02 -21.43 -0.46
C THR A 47 -0.22 -20.57 -1.46
N PRO A 48 -0.25 -20.91 -2.77
CA PRO A 48 0.33 -20.04 -3.81
C PRO A 48 -0.26 -18.62 -3.81
N ALA A 49 -1.57 -18.50 -3.54
CA ALA A 49 -2.24 -17.21 -3.43
C ALA A 49 -1.68 -16.37 -2.28
N ARG A 50 -1.36 -17.00 -1.14
CA ARG A 50 -0.69 -16.30 -0.03
C ARG A 50 0.72 -15.86 -0.40
N ALA A 51 1.51 -16.72 -1.05
CA ALA A 51 2.85 -16.35 -1.50
C ALA A 51 2.82 -15.14 -2.47
N ARG A 52 1.80 -15.06 -3.34
CA ARG A 52 1.55 -13.88 -4.18
C ARG A 52 1.22 -12.65 -3.34
N ALA A 53 0.26 -12.75 -2.41
CA ALA A 53 -0.12 -11.64 -1.53
C ALA A 53 1.10 -11.10 -0.75
N ASP A 54 1.95 -11.97 -0.21
CA ASP A 54 3.19 -11.58 0.46
C ASP A 54 4.18 -10.89 -0.49
N GLY A 55 4.19 -11.28 -1.77
CA GLY A 55 4.92 -10.62 -2.85
C GLY A 55 4.42 -9.19 -3.10
N LEU A 56 3.11 -9.00 -3.11
CA LEU A 56 2.49 -7.69 -3.25
C LEU A 56 2.80 -6.78 -2.06
N MET A 57 2.84 -7.32 -0.83
CA MET A 57 3.28 -6.56 0.35
C MET A 57 4.75 -6.10 0.26
N ARG A 58 5.62 -6.87 -0.42
CA ARG A 58 7.00 -6.41 -0.71
C ARG A 58 7.03 -5.35 -1.80
N LEU A 59 6.17 -5.48 -2.81
CA LEU A 59 6.04 -4.48 -3.87
C LEU A 59 5.54 -3.14 -3.34
N GLU A 60 4.61 -3.13 -2.38
CA GLU A 60 4.16 -1.90 -1.70
C GLU A 60 5.34 -1.20 -1.00
N ARG A 61 6.16 -1.94 -0.24
CA ARG A 61 7.33 -1.35 0.43
C ARG A 61 8.33 -0.75 -0.56
N ARG A 62 8.48 -1.38 -1.73
CA ARG A 62 9.28 -0.83 -2.83
C ARG A 62 8.64 0.43 -3.41
N LEU A 63 7.33 0.44 -3.64
CA LEU A 63 6.60 1.63 -4.09
C LEU A 63 6.80 2.80 -3.13
N PHE A 64 6.63 2.58 -1.83
CA PHE A 64 6.87 3.59 -0.81
C PHE A 64 8.30 4.14 -0.86
N SER A 65 9.28 3.24 -0.94
CA SER A 65 10.70 3.61 -0.97
C SER A 65 11.07 4.41 -2.21
N ASP A 66 10.64 3.95 -3.40
CA ASP A 66 10.92 4.62 -4.67
C ASP A 66 10.19 5.96 -4.76
N TRP A 67 8.95 6.04 -4.25
CA TRP A 67 8.19 7.28 -4.15
C TRP A 67 8.90 8.30 -3.25
N LEU A 68 9.24 7.95 -2.01
CA LEU A 68 9.90 8.86 -1.08
C LEU A 68 11.28 9.28 -1.58
N ASN A 69 12.06 8.35 -2.13
CA ASN A 69 13.35 8.66 -2.72
C ASN A 69 13.22 9.73 -3.82
N TRP A 70 12.23 9.60 -4.69
CA TRP A 70 12.01 10.62 -5.72
C TRP A 70 11.45 11.92 -5.14
N LEU A 71 10.46 11.85 -4.25
CA LEU A 71 9.85 13.02 -3.63
C LEU A 71 10.90 13.90 -2.93
N CYS A 72 11.80 13.29 -2.18
CA CYS A 72 12.86 13.96 -1.41
C CYS A 72 14.12 14.32 -2.21
N SER A 73 14.22 13.89 -3.47
CA SER A 73 15.30 14.30 -4.37
C SER A 73 15.02 15.63 -5.07
N ASP A 74 16.00 16.19 -5.77
CA ASP A 74 15.79 17.39 -6.60
C ASP A 74 14.84 17.14 -7.78
N ARG A 75 14.32 18.21 -8.40
CA ARG A 75 13.37 18.09 -9.52
C ARG A 75 13.96 17.39 -10.75
N GLY A 76 15.25 17.54 -11.02
CA GLY A 76 15.97 16.95 -12.17
C GLY A 76 16.54 15.55 -11.93
N HIS A 77 16.08 14.83 -10.90
CA HIS A 77 16.51 13.45 -10.64
C HIS A 77 15.76 12.44 -11.53
N GLU A 78 16.03 12.47 -12.84
CA GLU A 78 15.42 11.59 -13.85
C GLU A 78 15.49 10.10 -13.48
N ARG A 79 16.59 9.65 -12.88
CA ARG A 79 16.76 8.24 -12.47
C ARG A 79 15.78 7.83 -11.37
N ALA A 80 15.54 8.70 -10.38
CA ALA A 80 14.60 8.42 -9.29
C ALA A 80 13.16 8.38 -9.82
N ARG A 81 12.84 9.30 -10.74
CA ARG A 81 11.57 9.29 -11.48
C ARG A 81 11.37 7.98 -12.25
N GLN A 82 12.34 7.60 -13.08
CA GLN A 82 12.26 6.37 -13.89
C GLN A 82 12.08 5.12 -13.03
N GLN A 83 12.78 5.06 -11.89
CA GLN A 83 12.65 3.98 -10.93
C GLN A 83 11.23 3.91 -10.34
N PHE A 84 10.68 5.04 -9.90
CA PHE A 84 9.30 5.11 -9.42
C PHE A 84 8.28 4.72 -10.50
N GLU A 85 8.45 5.23 -11.72
CA GLU A 85 7.61 4.89 -12.86
C GLU A 85 7.64 3.39 -13.17
N ALA A 86 8.82 2.76 -13.16
CA ALA A 86 8.96 1.31 -13.35
C ALA A 86 8.27 0.50 -12.24
N THR A 87 8.30 1.00 -11.00
CA THR A 87 7.55 0.38 -9.89
C THR A 87 6.05 0.53 -10.07
N MET A 88 5.57 1.69 -10.51
CA MET A 88 4.16 1.92 -10.84
C MET A 88 3.69 1.05 -12.01
N ASP A 89 4.52 0.82 -13.02
CA ASP A 89 4.22 -0.10 -14.13
C ASP A 89 3.98 -1.53 -13.61
N LEU A 90 4.82 -2.01 -12.69
CA LEU A 90 4.62 -3.33 -12.05
C LEU A 90 3.37 -3.36 -11.16
N VAL A 91 3.11 -2.31 -10.40
CA VAL A 91 1.90 -2.20 -9.57
C VAL A 91 0.65 -2.27 -10.44
N ALA A 92 0.59 -1.49 -11.52
CA ALA A 92 -0.54 -1.51 -12.44
C ALA A 92 -0.74 -2.90 -13.09
N ALA A 93 0.35 -3.55 -13.50
CA ALA A 93 0.29 -4.91 -14.06
C ALA A 93 -0.27 -5.93 -13.04
N GLU A 94 0.12 -5.83 -11.76
CA GLU A 94 -0.41 -6.72 -10.71
C GLU A 94 -1.87 -6.43 -10.36
N MET A 95 -2.33 -5.18 -10.48
CA MET A 95 -3.73 -4.82 -10.30
C MET A 95 -4.62 -5.37 -11.42
N ASP A 96 -4.14 -5.40 -12.66
CA ASP A 96 -4.89 -5.92 -13.80
C ASP A 96 -4.93 -7.46 -13.86
N ARG A 97 -4.09 -8.14 -13.07
CA ARG A 97 -3.81 -9.57 -13.21
C ARG A 97 -5.01 -10.49 -12.98
N GLU A 98 -5.78 -10.28 -11.92
CA GLU A 98 -6.92 -11.15 -11.56
C GLU A 98 -8.25 -10.68 -12.17
N GLY A 99 -8.27 -9.44 -12.68
CA GLY A 99 -9.51 -8.73 -13.00
C GLY A 99 -10.28 -8.31 -11.73
N GLY A 100 -11.11 -7.28 -11.86
CA GLY A 100 -11.84 -6.70 -10.73
C GLY A 100 -11.16 -5.48 -10.10
N PRO A 101 -11.74 -4.93 -9.02
CA PRO A 101 -11.32 -3.65 -8.46
C PRO A 101 -10.17 -3.74 -7.43
N PHE A 102 -9.72 -4.95 -7.05
CA PHE A 102 -8.73 -5.20 -6.00
C PHE A 102 -7.59 -6.11 -6.49
N PHE A 103 -6.45 -6.08 -5.81
CA PHE A 103 -5.24 -6.83 -6.22
C PHE A 103 -5.43 -8.36 -6.25
N LEU A 104 -6.29 -8.87 -5.37
CA LEU A 104 -6.61 -10.29 -5.25
C LEU A 104 -7.97 -10.65 -5.88
N GLY A 105 -8.47 -9.81 -6.78
CA GLY A 105 -9.69 -10.07 -7.56
C GLY A 105 -10.86 -9.18 -7.15
N SER A 106 -11.97 -9.81 -6.75
CA SER A 106 -13.25 -9.12 -6.50
C SER A 106 -13.43 -8.59 -5.08
N SER A 107 -12.62 -9.04 -4.12
CA SER A 107 -12.77 -8.72 -2.69
C SER A 107 -11.60 -7.91 -2.16
N LEU A 108 -11.90 -6.97 -1.26
CA LEU A 108 -10.90 -6.19 -0.53
C LEU A 108 -10.01 -7.13 0.31
N SER A 109 -8.71 -6.85 0.34
CA SER A 109 -7.71 -7.60 1.10
C SER A 109 -6.79 -6.68 1.90
N LEU A 110 -5.96 -7.25 2.77
CA LEU A 110 -4.91 -6.46 3.44
C LEU A 110 -3.94 -5.84 2.43
N VAL A 111 -3.73 -6.47 1.26
CA VAL A 111 -2.89 -5.92 0.20
C VAL A 111 -3.42 -4.54 -0.22
N ASP A 112 -4.71 -4.46 -0.52
CA ASP A 112 -5.35 -3.19 -0.92
C ASP A 112 -5.26 -2.14 0.20
N ILE A 113 -5.48 -2.56 1.45
CA ILE A 113 -5.41 -1.68 2.63
C ILE A 113 -4.00 -1.10 2.79
N THR A 114 -2.95 -1.89 2.54
CA THR A 114 -1.55 -1.44 2.63
C THR A 114 -1.17 -0.53 1.46
N PHE A 115 -1.61 -0.83 0.23
CA PHE A 115 -1.31 0.00 -0.94
C PHE A 115 -2.05 1.35 -0.96
N CYS A 116 -3.30 1.38 -0.48
CA CYS A 116 -4.18 2.54 -0.54
C CYS A 116 -3.49 3.86 -0.09
N PRO A 117 -2.95 3.97 1.14
CA PRO A 117 -2.34 5.21 1.60
C PRO A 117 -1.10 5.61 0.77
N MET A 118 -0.36 4.65 0.21
CA MET A 118 0.81 4.94 -0.63
C MET A 118 0.41 5.51 -1.98
N LEU A 119 -0.62 4.93 -2.62
CA LEU A 119 -1.13 5.42 -3.90
C LEU A 119 -1.77 6.81 -3.75
N GLU A 120 -2.52 7.05 -2.68
CA GLU A 120 -3.13 8.37 -2.42
C GLU A 120 -2.09 9.44 -2.12
N ARG A 121 -1.16 9.17 -1.20
CA ARG A 121 -0.14 10.16 -0.81
C ARG A 121 0.85 10.42 -1.93
N SER A 122 1.22 9.42 -2.72
CA SER A 122 2.08 9.63 -3.89
C SER A 122 1.40 10.46 -4.97
N ALA A 123 0.12 10.20 -5.25
CA ALA A 123 -0.65 11.02 -6.20
C ALA A 123 -0.71 12.49 -5.76
N ALA A 124 -1.05 12.76 -4.50
CA ALA A 124 -1.14 14.12 -3.99
C ALA A 124 0.22 14.84 -3.95
N SER A 125 1.23 14.20 -3.37
CA SER A 125 2.55 14.82 -3.17
C SER A 125 3.31 15.03 -4.48
N LEU A 126 3.29 14.07 -5.41
CA LEU A 126 3.99 14.22 -6.69
C LEU A 126 3.31 15.25 -7.59
N ALA A 127 1.98 15.37 -7.54
CA ALA A 127 1.26 16.43 -8.24
C ALA A 127 1.71 17.80 -7.73
N TYR A 128 1.76 17.99 -6.41
CA TYR A 128 2.15 19.26 -5.80
C TYR A 128 3.63 19.62 -5.99
N TYR A 129 4.55 18.70 -5.61
CA TYR A 129 5.97 19.01 -5.55
C TYR A 129 6.71 18.78 -6.86
N LYS A 130 6.23 17.88 -7.73
CA LYS A 130 6.90 17.51 -8.98
C LYS A 130 6.11 17.87 -10.23
N GLY A 131 4.85 18.31 -10.11
CA GLY A 131 3.97 18.52 -11.26
C GLY A 131 3.66 17.22 -12.01
N PHE A 132 3.79 16.07 -11.33
CA PHE A 132 3.67 14.75 -11.92
C PHE A 132 2.37 14.08 -11.47
N TYR A 133 1.58 13.58 -12.42
CA TYR A 133 0.27 12.99 -12.16
C TYR A 133 0.34 11.48 -12.34
N THR A 134 0.08 10.75 -11.25
CA THR A 134 -0.05 9.27 -11.29
C THR A 134 -1.44 8.80 -11.71
N ARG A 135 -2.39 9.73 -11.85
CA ARG A 135 -3.81 9.47 -12.12
C ARG A 135 -4.35 10.41 -13.19
N GLY A 136 -5.41 9.99 -13.89
CA GLY A 136 -6.17 10.82 -14.82
C GLY A 136 -5.43 11.21 -16.10
N LYS A 137 -4.27 10.61 -16.36
CA LYS A 137 -3.46 10.81 -17.59
C LYS A 137 -3.35 9.56 -18.46
N GLY A 138 -4.03 8.48 -18.07
CA GLY A 138 -4.14 7.25 -18.87
C GLY A 138 -2.91 6.33 -18.88
N ARG A 139 -1.81 6.67 -18.21
CA ARG A 139 -0.62 5.80 -18.13
C ARG A 139 -0.87 4.53 -17.31
N TRP A 140 -1.60 4.65 -16.20
CA TRP A 140 -1.92 3.52 -15.31
C TRP A 140 -3.44 3.39 -15.08
N PRO A 141 -4.21 2.92 -16.06
CA PRO A 141 -5.67 2.83 -15.94
C PRO A 141 -6.13 1.97 -14.75
N ALA A 142 -5.37 0.95 -14.36
CA ALA A 142 -5.67 0.11 -13.20
C ALA A 142 -5.70 0.91 -11.89
N VAL A 143 -4.77 1.87 -11.77
CA VAL A 143 -4.67 2.75 -10.60
C VAL A 143 -5.87 3.69 -10.55
N ASP A 144 -6.31 4.22 -11.69
CA ASP A 144 -7.51 5.08 -11.79
C ASP A 144 -8.81 4.35 -11.40
N ARG A 145 -8.91 3.04 -11.63
CA ARG A 145 -10.12 2.26 -11.36
C ARG A 145 -10.22 1.71 -9.94
N SER A 146 -9.15 1.72 -9.15
CA SER A 146 -9.14 1.00 -7.87
C SER A 146 -10.06 1.62 -6.83
N ALA A 147 -10.85 0.76 -6.17
CA ALA A 147 -11.96 1.15 -5.31
C ALA A 147 -11.54 1.97 -4.07
N GLY A 148 -10.26 1.94 -3.69
CA GLY A 148 -9.74 2.71 -2.56
C GLY A 148 -9.43 4.18 -2.85
N THR A 149 -9.61 4.66 -4.08
CA THR A 149 -9.03 5.96 -4.52
C THR A 149 -10.00 6.85 -5.29
N GLY A 150 -11.29 6.56 -5.18
CA GLY A 150 -12.36 7.24 -5.91
C GLY A 150 -12.65 8.66 -5.42
N GLY A 151 -11.84 9.62 -5.85
CA GLY A 151 -12.38 10.94 -6.20
C GLY A 151 -13.19 10.76 -7.48
N ARG A 152 -14.53 10.81 -7.39
CA ARG A 152 -15.37 10.91 -8.58
C ARG A 152 -14.95 12.14 -9.38
N ALA A 153 -14.85 11.94 -10.70
CA ALA A 153 -14.56 12.94 -11.73
C ALA A 153 -15.39 14.23 -11.56
#